data_AF-A0A1M7RYJ5-F1
#
_entry.id   AF-A0A1M7RYJ5-F1
#
_cell.length_a   1.000
_cell.length_b   1.000
_cell.length_c   1.000
_cell.angle_alpha   90.00
_cell.angle_beta   90.00
_cell.angle_gamma   90.00
#
_symmetry.space_group_name_H-M   'P 1'
#
loop_
_entity.id
_entity.type
_entity.pdbx_description
1 polymer ?
#
loop_
_entity_poly.entity_id
_entity_poly.type
_entity_poly.pdbx_seq_one_letter_code
_entity_poly.pdbx_strand_id
1 'polypeptide(L)'
;MKGIGILAAEWFITSLIVYAGLSGKQILFINGPRSAVITLGAIGFAMCMIMPTIGKFISNAPAHPLTIMGYIFGIIPLLTTAIQLFKWKIPILYDPKVALFVVAGSIVIKSIIGRLHY
;
A
#
# COMPACT_ATOMS: atom_id res chain seq x y z
N MET A 1 0.43 -12.56 19.80
CA MET A 1 1.01 -11.22 20.10
C MET A 1 1.85 -10.62 18.96
N LYS A 2 2.63 -11.40 18.17
CA LYS A 2 3.49 -10.85 17.09
C LYS A 2 2.75 -10.14 15.94
N GLY A 3 1.51 -10.51 15.64
CA GLY A 3 0.75 -9.91 14.53
C GLY A 3 0.30 -8.47 14.79
N ILE A 4 -0.14 -8.12 16.01
CA ILE A 4 -0.77 -6.80 16.29
C ILE A 4 0.26 -5.67 16.20
N GLY A 5 1.48 -5.87 16.71
CA GLY A 5 2.55 -4.88 16.59
C GLY A 5 2.95 -4.57 15.14
N ILE A 6 2.91 -5.58 14.28
CA ILE A 6 3.15 -5.42 12.83
C ILE A 6 2.08 -4.55 12.18
N LEU A 7 0.81 -4.77 12.52
CA LEU A 7 -0.32 -3.98 12.01
C LEU A 7 -0.22 -2.52 12.42
N ALA A 8 0.07 -2.30 13.71
CA ALA A 8 0.24 -0.97 14.27
C ALA A 8 1.40 -0.23 13.58
N ALA A 9 2.51 -0.93 13.31
CA ALA A 9 3.62 -0.36 12.57
C ALA A 9 3.26 -0.03 11.10
N GLU A 10 2.60 -0.93 10.38
CA GLU A 10 2.15 -0.68 8.99
C GLU A 10 1.21 0.54 8.92
N TRP A 11 0.22 0.59 9.80
CA TRP A 11 -0.74 1.70 9.84
C TRP A 11 -0.06 3.00 10.23
N PHE A 12 0.82 2.97 11.23
CA PHE A 12 1.56 4.15 11.65
C PHE A 12 2.46 4.71 10.54
N ILE A 13 3.23 3.85 9.86
CA ILE A 13 4.09 4.25 8.74
C ILE A 13 3.24 4.79 7.57
N THR A 14 2.14 4.10 7.23
CA THR A 14 1.25 4.53 6.15
C THR A 14 0.63 5.90 6.46
N SER A 15 0.11 6.10 7.68
CA SER A 15 -0.46 7.37 8.11
C SER A 15 0.56 8.50 8.12
N LEU A 16 1.80 8.24 8.55
CA LEU A 16 2.88 9.23 8.51
C LEU A 16 3.21 9.68 7.09
N ILE A 17 3.33 8.73 6.15
CA ILE A 17 3.65 9.04 4.75
C ILE A 17 2.50 9.77 4.06
N VAL A 18 1.25 9.38 4.34
CA VAL A 18 0.05 10.08 3.83
C VAL A 18 0.01 11.50 4.37
N TYR A 19 0.24 11.69 5.68
CA TYR A 19 0.27 13.01 6.30
C TYR A 19 1.39 13.90 5.73
N ALA A 20 2.59 13.34 5.52
CA ALA A 20 3.71 14.04 4.90
C ALA A 20 3.38 14.44 3.45
N GLY A 21 2.76 13.54 2.68
CA GLY A 21 2.34 13.82 1.30
C GLY A 21 1.27 14.90 1.18
N LEU A 22 0.33 14.96 2.13
CA LEU A 22 -0.74 15.97 2.17
C LEU A 22 -0.27 17.32 2.73
N SER A 23 0.68 17.32 3.67
CA SER A 23 1.18 18.56 4.28
C SER A 23 1.98 19.45 3.33
N GLY A 24 2.41 18.94 2.17
CA GLY A 24 3.19 19.70 1.19
C GLY A 24 4.56 20.18 1.68
N LYS A 25 4.93 19.86 2.93
CA LYS A 25 6.24 20.13 3.52
C LYS A 25 7.22 19.05 3.11
N GLN A 26 8.46 19.45 2.81
CA GLN A 26 9.53 18.50 2.50
C GLN A 26 9.94 17.77 3.78
N ILE A 27 9.41 16.57 3.97
CA ILE A 27 9.75 15.69 5.09
C ILE A 27 10.31 14.41 4.45
N LEU A 28 11.57 14.07 4.76
CA LEU A 28 12.22 12.81 4.34
C LEU A 28 12.08 12.49 2.83
N PHE A 29 12.58 13.36 1.95
CA PHE A 29 12.58 13.17 0.48
C PHE A 29 11.20 13.22 -0.21
N ILE A 30 10.12 13.48 0.53
CA ILE A 30 8.79 13.68 -0.04
C ILE A 30 8.62 15.13 -0.48
N ASN A 31 8.95 15.39 -1.75
CA ASN A 31 8.69 16.65 -2.46
C ASN A 31 7.28 16.67 -3.06
N GLY A 32 6.27 16.65 -2.20
CA GLY A 32 4.86 16.74 -2.57
C GLY A 32 4.15 15.40 -2.79
N PRO A 33 2.83 15.43 -3.05
CA PRO A 33 1.97 14.25 -2.96
C PRO A 33 2.35 13.12 -3.93
N ARG A 34 2.90 13.44 -5.10
CA ARG A 34 3.36 12.43 -6.06
C ARG A 34 4.56 11.62 -5.56
N SER A 35 5.54 12.28 -4.94
CA SER A 35 6.66 11.58 -4.32
C SER A 35 6.20 10.73 -3.13
N ALA A 36 5.18 11.19 -2.38
CA ALA A 36 4.58 10.42 -1.30
C ALA A 36 3.93 9.12 -1.82
N VAL A 37 3.23 9.16 -2.96
CA VAL A 37 2.66 7.96 -3.59
C VAL A 37 3.75 6.96 -3.93
N ILE A 38 4.84 7.43 -4.54
CA ILE A 38 5.95 6.56 -4.97
C ILE A 38 6.64 5.95 -3.75
N THR A 39 6.95 6.76 -2.74
CA THR A 39 7.56 6.30 -1.48
C THR A 39 6.66 5.32 -0.75
N LEU A 40 5.36 5.61 -0.64
CA LEU A 40 4.39 4.72 -0.02
C LEU A 40 4.24 3.40 -0.81
N GLY A 41 4.21 3.46 -2.13
CA GLY A 41 4.16 2.30 -3.00
C GLY A 41 5.39 1.41 -2.86
N ALA A 42 6.58 2.01 -2.83
CA ALA A 42 7.84 1.29 -2.64
C ALA A 42 7.94 0.63 -1.26
N ILE A 43 7.59 1.37 -0.21
CA ILE A 43 7.58 0.84 1.17
C ILE A 43 6.51 -0.25 1.30
N GLY A 44 5.29 -0.03 0.79
CA GLY A 44 4.22 -1.01 0.80
C GLY A 44 4.58 -2.29 0.06
N PHE A 45 5.28 -2.18 -1.07
CA PHE A 45 5.82 -3.34 -1.80
C PHE A 45 6.90 -4.08 -0.98
N ALA A 46 7.86 -3.35 -0.41
CA ALA A 46 8.89 -3.94 0.43
C ALA A 46 8.31 -4.65 1.65
N MET A 47 7.32 -4.04 2.33
CA MET A 47 6.62 -4.65 3.45
C MET A 47 5.86 -5.91 3.01
N CYS A 48 5.22 -5.92 1.84
CA CYS A 48 4.56 -7.13 1.30
C CYS A 48 5.54 -8.29 1.02
N MET A 49 6.78 -8.01 0.61
CA MET A 49 7.80 -9.02 0.33
C MET A 49 8.50 -9.52 1.60
N ILE A 50 8.75 -8.62 2.55
CA ILE A 50 9.53 -8.90 3.77
C ILE A 50 8.63 -9.49 4.88
N MET A 51 7.35 -9.11 4.96
CA MET A 51 6.43 -9.66 5.96
C MET A 51 5.78 -10.97 5.50
N PRO A 52 5.90 -12.05 6.29
CA PRO A 52 5.41 -13.38 5.92
C PRO A 52 3.92 -13.56 6.24
N THR A 53 3.13 -12.50 6.22
CA THR A 53 1.68 -12.57 6.45
C THR A 53 1.02 -13.09 5.17
N ILE A 54 1.00 -12.32 4.08
CA ILE A 54 0.21 -12.69 2.89
C ILE A 54 0.89 -13.72 1.98
N GLY A 55 2.21 -13.69 1.85
CA GLY A 55 2.94 -14.68 1.05
C GLY A 55 2.76 -16.12 1.55
N LYS A 56 2.65 -16.30 2.88
CA LYS A 56 2.31 -17.61 3.47
C LYS A 56 0.86 -18.03 3.22
N PHE A 57 -0.10 -17.11 3.26
CA PHE A 57 -1.51 -17.43 2.96
C PHE A 57 -1.71 -17.89 1.52
N ILE A 58 -1.13 -17.15 0.58
CA ILE A 58 -1.19 -17.50 -0.86
C ILE A 58 -0.62 -18.90 -1.10
N SER A 59 0.49 -19.23 -0.43
CA SER A 59 1.14 -20.54 -0.57
C SER A 59 0.34 -21.68 0.09
N ASN A 60 -0.48 -21.41 1.11
CA ASN A 60 -1.23 -22.43 1.85
C ASN A 60 -2.63 -22.69 1.28
N ALA A 61 -3.28 -21.69 0.67
CA ALA A 61 -4.63 -21.82 0.10
C ALA A 61 -4.79 -20.93 -1.16
N PRO A 62 -4.24 -21.36 -2.30
CA PRO A 62 -4.15 -20.53 -3.51
C PRO A 62 -5.52 -20.23 -4.16
N ALA A 63 -6.54 -21.06 -3.94
CA ALA A 63 -7.88 -20.90 -4.54
C ALA A 63 -8.92 -20.25 -3.60
N HIS A 64 -8.52 -19.76 -2.41
CA HIS A 64 -9.46 -19.15 -1.48
C HIS A 64 -9.86 -17.73 -1.94
N PRO A 65 -11.14 -17.30 -1.78
CA PRO A 65 -11.60 -15.97 -2.19
C PRO A 65 -10.75 -14.81 -1.63
N LEU A 66 -10.18 -14.98 -0.42
CA LEU A 66 -9.31 -13.99 0.22
C LEU A 66 -7.95 -13.85 -0.49
N THR A 67 -7.44 -14.92 -1.10
CA THR A 67 -6.20 -14.89 -1.90
C THR A 67 -6.40 -14.08 -3.18
N ILE A 68 -7.56 -14.26 -3.84
CA ILE A 68 -7.95 -13.46 -5.02
C ILE A 68 -8.05 -11.98 -4.66
N MET A 69 -8.72 -11.65 -3.55
CA MET A 69 -8.76 -10.27 -3.05
C MET A 69 -7.35 -9.73 -2.75
N GLY A 70 -6.48 -10.53 -2.13
CA GLY A 70 -5.10 -10.16 -1.85
C GLY A 70 -4.28 -9.81 -3.10
N TYR A 71 -4.52 -10.52 -4.21
CA TYR A 71 -3.92 -10.19 -5.51
C TYR A 71 -4.48 -8.90 -6.11
N ILE A 72 -5.80 -8.71 -6.08
CA ILE A 72 -6.45 -7.49 -6.59
C ILE A 72 -5.92 -6.27 -5.85
N PHE A 73 -5.98 -6.29 -4.51
CA PHE A 73 -5.45 -5.22 -3.66
C PHE A 73 -3.91 -5.14 -3.65
N GLY A 74 -3.21 -6.12 -4.24
CA GLY A 74 -1.77 -6.04 -4.52
C GLY A 74 -1.47 -5.33 -5.83
N ILE A 75 -2.22 -5.64 -6.90
CA ILE A 75 -2.02 -5.09 -8.25
C ILE A 75 -2.44 -3.63 -8.32
N ILE A 76 -3.56 -3.25 -7.68
CA ILE A 76 -4.07 -1.87 -7.68
C ILE A 76 -3.02 -0.85 -7.21
N PRO A 77 -2.39 -0.99 -6.02
CA PRO A 77 -1.38 -0.04 -5.57
C PRO A 77 -0.10 -0.09 -6.40
N LEU A 78 0.28 -1.27 -6.93
CA LEU A 78 1.42 -1.42 -7.86
C LEU A 78 1.19 -0.63 -9.16
N LEU A 79 0.03 -0.80 -9.77
CA LEU A 79 -0.36 -0.09 -10.98
C LEU A 79 -0.49 1.41 -10.71
N THR A 80 -1.09 1.81 -9.59
CA THR A 80 -1.21 3.22 -9.18
C THR A 80 0.17 3.87 -9.01
N THR A 81 1.10 3.15 -8.39
CA THR A 81 2.49 3.60 -8.23
C THR A 81 3.18 3.72 -9.58
N ALA A 82 3.00 2.75 -10.48
CA ALA A 82 3.56 2.78 -11.83
C ALA A 82 2.99 3.94 -12.66
N ILE A 83 1.68 4.17 -12.63
CA ILE A 83 1.01 5.30 -13.30
C ILE A 83 1.61 6.63 -12.81
N GLN A 84 1.78 6.76 -11.50
CA GLN A 84 2.38 7.96 -10.91
C GLN A 84 3.86 8.08 -11.27
N LEU A 85 4.62 6.99 -11.35
CA LEU A 85 6.04 6.99 -11.74
C LEU A 85 6.21 7.45 -13.20
N PHE A 86 5.44 6.87 -14.13
CA PHE A 86 5.50 7.16 -15.58
C PHE A 86 4.68 8.38 -16.02
N LYS A 87 3.93 9.03 -15.11
CA LYS A 87 3.00 10.15 -15.41
C LYS A 87 1.92 9.78 -16.43
N TRP A 88 1.37 8.57 -16.34
CA TRP A 88 0.33 8.17 -17.29
C TRP A 88 -0.95 8.99 -17.05
N LYS A 89 -1.57 9.51 -18.12
CA LYS A 89 -2.80 10.31 -18.04
C LYS A 89 -4.03 9.41 -17.90
N ILE A 90 -4.21 8.80 -16.72
CA ILE A 90 -5.43 8.07 -16.38
C ILE A 90 -6.34 8.99 -15.54
N PRO A 91 -7.58 9.29 -15.96
CA PRO A 91 -8.39 10.38 -15.41
C PRO A 91 -8.64 10.34 -13.90
N ILE A 92 -8.63 9.16 -13.27
CA ILE A 92 -8.87 9.00 -11.82
C ILE A 92 -7.55 8.95 -11.02
N LEU A 93 -6.49 8.41 -11.61
CA LEU A 93 -5.21 8.15 -10.95
C LEU A 93 -4.14 9.18 -11.29
N TYR A 94 -4.48 10.19 -12.10
CA TYR A 94 -3.59 11.30 -12.45
C TYR A 94 -3.39 12.24 -11.26
N ASP A 95 -4.44 12.52 -10.48
CA ASP A 95 -4.33 13.34 -9.27
C ASP A 95 -3.51 12.59 -8.21
N PRO A 96 -2.33 13.11 -7.82
CA PRO A 96 -1.46 12.45 -6.86
C PRO A 96 -2.10 12.27 -5.47
N LYS A 97 -3.03 13.13 -5.07
CA LYS A 97 -3.73 12.99 -3.79
C LYS A 97 -4.66 11.79 -3.81
N VAL A 98 -5.44 11.64 -4.89
CA VAL A 98 -6.33 10.50 -5.08
C VAL A 98 -5.52 9.20 -5.15
N ALA A 99 -4.42 9.20 -5.92
CA ALA A 99 -3.52 8.05 -6.00
C ALA A 99 -2.93 7.68 -4.62
N LEU A 100 -2.61 8.66 -3.77
CA LEU A 100 -2.09 8.42 -2.42
C LEU A 100 -3.11 7.73 -1.53
N PHE A 101 -4.36 8.19 -1.56
CA PHE A 101 -5.46 7.55 -0.84
C PHE A 101 -5.77 6.14 -1.38
N VAL A 102 -5.68 5.92 -2.69
CA VAL A 102 -5.86 4.59 -3.30
C VAL A 102 -4.80 3.60 -2.82
N VAL A 103 -3.52 4.01 -2.80
CA VAL A 103 -2.42 3.16 -2.31
C VAL A 103 -2.56 2.89 -0.81
N ALA A 104 -2.79 3.93 -0.01
CA ALA A 104 -2.96 3.80 1.44
C ALA A 104 -4.17 2.93 1.81
N GLY A 105 -5.31 3.15 1.15
CA GLY A 105 -6.52 2.34 1.36
C GLY A 105 -6.29 0.88 1.00
N SER A 106 -5.58 0.61 -0.11
CA SER A 106 -5.23 -0.75 -0.52
C SER A 106 -4.35 -1.46 0.52
N ILE A 107 -3.37 -0.77 1.11
CA ILE A 107 -2.51 -1.31 2.18
C ILE A 107 -3.34 -1.66 3.43
N VAL A 108 -4.22 -0.76 3.87
CA VAL A 108 -5.08 -0.99 5.04
C VAL A 108 -6.01 -2.17 4.83
N ILE A 109 -6.74 -2.20 3.71
CA ILE A 109 -7.67 -3.29 3.37
C ILE A 109 -6.92 -4.63 3.30
N LYS A 110 -5.77 -4.64 2.64
CA LYS A 110 -4.93 -5.84 2.51
C LYS A 110 -4.45 -6.36 3.86
N SER A 111 -4.06 -5.46 4.78
CA SER A 111 -3.63 -5.84 6.14
C SER A 111 -4.77 -6.44 6.98
N ILE A 112 -6.02 -6.00 6.76
CA ILE A 112 -7.22 -6.58 7.38
C ILE A 112 -7.51 -7.98 6.81
N ILE A 113 -7.53 -8.12 5.47
CA ILE A 113 -7.80 -9.40 4.79
C ILE A 113 -6.78 -10.46 5.18
N GLY A 114 -5.50 -10.09 5.25
CA GLY A 114 -4.42 -10.99 5.66
C GLY A 114 -4.55 -11.51 7.10
N ARG A 115 -5.48 -10.97 7.90
CA ARG A 115 -5.68 -11.36 9.30
C ARG A 115 -7.02 -12.03 9.56
N LEU A 116 -8.05 -11.78 8.76
CA LEU A 116 -9.32 -12.53 8.84
C LEU A 116 -9.14 -14.03 8.63
N HIS A 117 -7.98 -14.48 8.14
CA HIS A 117 -7.66 -15.88 7.85
C HIS A 117 -6.59 -16.49 8.78
N TYR A 118 -6.09 -15.76 9.80
CA TYR A 118 -5.10 -16.26 10.77
C TYR A 118 -5.60 -16.09 12.19
#